data_AF-A0A1Q3MKT9-F1
#
_entry.id   AF-A0A1Q3MKT9-F1
#
_cell.length_a   1.000
_cell.length_b   1.000
_cell.length_c   1.000
_cell.angle_alpha   90.00
_cell.angle_beta   90.00
_cell.angle_gamma   90.00
#
_symmetry.space_group_name_H-M   'P 1'
#
loop_
_entity.id
_entity.type
_entity.pdbx_description
1 polymer ?
#
loop_
_entity_poly.entity_id
_entity_poly.type
_entity_poly.pdbx_seq_one_letter_code
_entity_poly.pdbx_strand_id
1 'polypeptide(L)'
;MGNARRRFVEPPGEENLKNRSQRPIWVLLLLCALYGVAGAQLVDLTSTKDGRGTLRFITRSSTSTINRIRVSLRRDGYAEISVLSGASETFSGRWSNDGSRACRIDIRNVGRDAASGSGYVRHDGRGGITDVTMSGTMRGVRFELDFSASGSGGGLTNLSSTREGTGNLKFMARSSNSRVTRLSVNLRSNSDFEIRTLSGVSETWKGRWWQDGRNKVRIDIDHLGNEYASGSGSIELDERGSFEKVTLSGSIRNLRYELDFRSSRDHDQPENNRFLKSAREAVRKKFSSSTSFNWNSESVGNAIFGRVTVRGEFTARNGSQPGRYRYTVILGAGTANVQSVSYSRI
;
A
#
# COMPACT_ATOMS: atom_id res chain seq x y z
N MET A 1 -21.00 -100.11 24.93
CA MET A 1 -22.31 -100.15 24.25
C MET A 1 -22.63 -98.73 23.81
N GLY A 2 -22.85 -98.31 22.56
CA GLY A 2 -22.87 -98.90 21.23
C GLY A 2 -23.28 -97.75 20.26
N ASN A 3 -22.71 -97.75 19.05
CA ASN A 3 -23.20 -97.15 17.78
C ASN A 3 -23.66 -95.68 17.74
N ALA A 4 -22.98 -94.75 17.06
CA ALA A 4 -22.80 -94.57 15.61
C ALA A 4 -23.93 -93.78 14.88
N ARG A 5 -23.47 -92.72 14.17
CA ARG A 5 -23.82 -92.29 12.79
C ARG A 5 -24.76 -91.09 12.51
N ARG A 6 -24.18 -90.21 11.66
CA ARG A 6 -24.71 -89.39 10.52
C ARG A 6 -25.35 -88.03 10.87
N ARG A 7 -24.74 -86.88 10.52
CA ARG A 7 -24.69 -86.17 9.20
C ARG A 7 -26.11 -85.87 8.68
N PHE A 8 -26.52 -84.67 8.24
CA PHE A 8 -25.94 -83.79 7.20
C PHE A 8 -26.90 -82.57 6.94
N VAL A 9 -26.38 -81.51 6.29
CA VAL A 9 -26.99 -80.49 5.39
C VAL A 9 -27.59 -79.18 5.97
N GLU A 10 -26.96 -78.05 5.60
CA GLU A 10 -27.50 -76.65 5.46
C GLU A 10 -28.49 -76.57 4.25
N PRO A 11 -29.00 -75.42 3.71
CA PRO A 11 -28.82 -73.97 3.96
C PRO A 11 -30.17 -73.18 3.83
N PRO A 12 -30.27 -72.01 3.15
CA PRO A 12 -29.86 -70.63 3.46
C PRO A 12 -31.10 -69.69 3.55
N GLY A 13 -30.90 -68.37 3.70
CA GLY A 13 -31.95 -67.42 3.29
C GLY A 13 -31.89 -66.03 3.92
N GLU A 14 -31.41 -65.09 3.14
CA GLU A 14 -31.51 -63.64 3.30
C GLU A 14 -32.96 -63.18 3.54
N GLU A 15 -33.14 -62.10 4.31
CA GLU A 15 -33.70 -60.83 3.80
C GLU A 15 -34.22 -59.89 4.91
N ASN A 16 -33.66 -58.69 4.92
CA ASN A 16 -34.38 -57.41 4.99
C ASN A 16 -35.36 -57.13 6.15
N LEU A 17 -34.93 -56.29 7.13
CA LEU A 17 -35.17 -54.82 7.11
C LEU A 17 -35.12 -54.19 8.53
N LYS A 18 -34.39 -53.08 8.56
CA LYS A 18 -34.68 -51.82 9.29
C LYS A 18 -34.43 -51.74 10.81
N ASN A 19 -33.58 -50.76 11.07
CA ASN A 19 -33.65 -49.74 12.12
C ASN A 19 -32.77 -49.91 13.36
N ARG A 20 -31.58 -49.28 13.22
CA ARG A 20 -31.13 -48.14 14.04
C ARG A 20 -31.13 -48.36 15.56
N SER A 21 -29.93 -48.53 16.10
CA SER A 21 -29.22 -47.45 16.81
C SER A 21 -27.98 -47.98 17.53
N GLN A 22 -26.91 -48.18 16.78
CA GLN A 22 -25.57 -48.24 17.37
C GLN A 22 -24.68 -47.26 16.61
N ARG A 23 -24.30 -46.17 17.29
CA ARG A 23 -23.02 -45.43 17.21
C ARG A 23 -23.18 -44.06 17.88
N PRO A 24 -22.35 -43.75 18.90
CA PRO A 24 -21.86 -42.38 19.01
C PRO A 24 -20.38 -42.37 19.45
N ILE A 25 -19.46 -42.71 18.55
CA ILE A 25 -18.02 -42.39 18.72
C ILE A 25 -17.39 -41.86 17.41
N TRP A 26 -17.98 -42.15 16.25
CA TRP A 26 -17.48 -41.68 14.95
C TRP A 26 -17.90 -40.25 14.56
N VAL A 27 -18.71 -39.56 15.37
CA VAL A 27 -19.23 -38.21 15.02
C VAL A 27 -18.32 -37.07 15.53
N LEU A 28 -17.48 -37.29 16.56
CA LEU A 28 -16.62 -36.21 17.07
C LEU A 28 -15.30 -36.01 16.30
N LEU A 29 -14.80 -37.02 15.58
CA LEU A 29 -13.60 -36.88 14.74
C LEU A 29 -13.89 -36.39 13.31
N LEU A 30 -15.16 -36.42 12.88
CA LEU A 30 -15.54 -35.87 11.58
C LEU A 30 -15.93 -34.38 11.64
N LEU A 31 -16.20 -33.82 12.83
CA LEU A 31 -16.61 -32.43 12.98
C LEU A 31 -15.44 -31.43 13.08
N CYS A 32 -14.24 -31.87 13.48
CA CYS A 32 -13.03 -31.04 13.33
C CYS A 32 -12.52 -30.99 11.88
N ALA A 33 -12.99 -31.88 10.99
CA ALA A 33 -12.70 -31.84 9.56
C ALA A 33 -13.72 -30.99 8.76
N LEU A 34 -14.80 -30.52 9.40
CA LEU A 34 -15.88 -29.77 8.74
C LEU A 34 -16.10 -28.35 9.28
N TYR A 35 -15.51 -27.97 10.42
CA TYR A 35 -15.55 -26.59 10.94
C TYR A 35 -14.20 -26.20 11.55
N GLY A 36 -13.25 -25.80 10.69
CA GLY A 36 -11.92 -25.39 11.15
C GLY A 36 -10.99 -24.77 10.11
N VAL A 37 -11.47 -24.36 8.93
CA VAL A 37 -10.78 -23.36 8.09
C VAL A 37 -11.84 -22.46 7.48
N ALA A 38 -12.37 -21.54 8.31
CA ALA A 38 -13.23 -20.49 7.82
C ALA A 38 -12.40 -19.52 6.95
N GLY A 39 -12.54 -19.66 5.63
CA GLY A 39 -12.81 -18.49 4.79
C GLY A 39 -11.64 -17.65 4.30
N ALA A 40 -10.87 -18.20 3.36
CA ALA A 40 -10.57 -17.53 2.09
C ALA A 40 -10.18 -18.62 1.06
N GLN A 41 -11.17 -19.34 0.53
CA GLN A 41 -10.93 -20.29 -0.56
C GLN A 41 -10.56 -19.51 -1.83
N LEU A 42 -9.26 -19.39 -2.08
CA LEU A 42 -8.76 -19.11 -3.42
C LEU A 42 -9.04 -20.35 -4.28
N VAL A 43 -10.15 -20.26 -5.01
CA VAL A 43 -10.43 -21.05 -6.21
C VAL A 43 -9.28 -20.77 -7.20
N ASP A 44 -8.74 -21.83 -7.82
CA ASP A 44 -7.60 -21.82 -8.75
C ASP A 44 -7.11 -20.42 -9.15
N LEU A 45 -5.95 -20.03 -8.63
CA LEU A 45 -5.37 -18.73 -8.94
C LEU A 45 -4.40 -18.88 -10.09
N THR A 46 -4.79 -18.46 -11.29
CA THR A 46 -3.85 -18.26 -12.39
C THR A 46 -3.79 -16.79 -12.73
N SER A 47 -2.64 -16.16 -12.50
CA SER A 47 -2.46 -14.73 -12.73
C SER A 47 -1.09 -14.45 -13.34
N THR A 48 -1.08 -13.73 -14.46
CA THR A 48 0.12 -13.14 -15.03
C THR A 48 0.16 -11.66 -14.64
N LYS A 49 1.28 -11.21 -14.08
CA LYS A 49 1.46 -9.82 -13.65
C LYS A 49 2.77 -9.26 -14.16
N ASP A 50 2.68 -8.08 -14.74
CA ASP A 50 3.81 -7.18 -14.89
C ASP A 50 4.23 -6.66 -13.53
N GLY A 51 5.50 -6.34 -13.36
CA GLY A 51 6.06 -5.89 -12.09
C GLY A 51 7.54 -5.57 -12.21
N ARG A 52 8.21 -5.42 -11.07
CA ARG A 52 9.66 -5.35 -11.01
C ARG A 52 10.14 -6.35 -9.97
N GLY A 53 11.17 -7.10 -10.33
CA GLY A 53 11.81 -8.02 -9.44
C GLY A 53 13.24 -8.31 -9.84
N THR A 54 13.92 -9.06 -8.98
CA THR A 54 15.26 -9.56 -9.23
C THR A 54 15.28 -11.05 -8.97
N LEU A 55 15.89 -11.79 -9.89
CA LEU A 55 16.36 -13.15 -9.64
C LEU A 55 17.88 -13.09 -9.51
N ARG A 56 18.39 -13.33 -8.31
CA ARG A 56 19.82 -13.28 -8.01
C ARG A 56 20.36 -14.67 -7.73
N PHE A 57 21.47 -15.02 -8.38
CA PHE A 57 22.27 -16.21 -8.04
C PHE A 57 23.51 -15.76 -7.28
N ILE A 58 23.56 -16.08 -5.98
CA ILE A 58 24.51 -15.45 -5.04
C ILE A 58 25.97 -15.74 -5.40
N THR A 59 26.28 -16.90 -5.96
CA THR A 59 27.67 -17.26 -6.30
C THR A 59 28.12 -16.79 -7.68
N ARG A 60 27.22 -16.29 -8.53
CA ARG A 60 27.54 -15.92 -9.93
C ARG A 60 27.62 -14.41 -10.16
N SER A 61 27.36 -13.59 -9.14
CA SER A 61 27.18 -12.13 -9.26
C SER A 61 26.17 -11.71 -10.34
N SER A 62 25.37 -12.65 -10.85
CA SER A 62 24.40 -12.45 -11.91
C SER A 62 23.06 -12.14 -11.27
N THR A 63 22.57 -10.92 -11.50
CA THR A 63 21.22 -10.51 -11.14
C THR A 63 20.45 -10.31 -12.43
N SER A 64 19.42 -11.12 -12.63
CA SER A 64 18.47 -10.95 -13.74
C SER A 64 17.33 -10.07 -13.28
N THR A 65 17.00 -9.06 -14.08
CA THR A 65 15.81 -8.24 -13.85
C THR A 65 14.58 -8.99 -14.32
N ILE A 66 13.56 -9.02 -13.47
CA ILE A 66 12.25 -9.61 -13.74
C ILE A 66 11.29 -8.46 -13.98
N ASN A 67 10.60 -8.49 -15.11
CA ASN A 67 9.55 -7.51 -15.41
C ASN A 67 8.14 -8.15 -15.44
N ARG A 68 8.05 -9.48 -15.43
CA ARG A 68 6.77 -10.19 -15.43
C ARG A 68 6.89 -11.55 -14.76
N ILE A 69 5.84 -11.91 -14.03
CA ILE A 69 5.69 -13.24 -13.43
C ILE A 69 4.32 -13.81 -13.77
N ARG A 70 4.26 -15.12 -13.95
CA ARG A 70 3.02 -15.88 -13.99
C ARG A 70 2.99 -16.80 -12.79
N VAL A 71 1.91 -16.75 -12.02
CA VAL A 71 1.68 -17.64 -10.89
C VAL A 71 0.43 -18.46 -11.16
N SER A 72 0.52 -19.77 -10.97
CA SER A 72 -0.58 -20.72 -11.01
C SER A 72 -0.60 -21.51 -9.70
N LEU A 73 -1.63 -21.30 -8.88
CA LEU A 73 -1.90 -22.04 -7.65
C LEU A 73 -3.16 -22.88 -7.87
N ARG A 74 -2.98 -24.19 -7.96
CA ARG A 74 -4.04 -25.16 -8.25
C ARG A 74 -4.66 -25.70 -6.97
N ARG A 75 -5.95 -26.03 -7.03
CA ARG A 75 -6.72 -26.56 -5.90
C ARG A 75 -6.17 -27.87 -5.31
N ASP A 76 -5.47 -28.66 -6.11
CA ASP A 76 -4.79 -29.89 -5.69
C ASP A 76 -3.49 -29.63 -4.88
N GLY A 77 -3.21 -28.36 -4.56
CA GLY A 77 -2.03 -27.93 -3.81
C GLY A 77 -0.78 -27.80 -4.65
N TYR A 78 -0.85 -27.93 -5.98
CA TYR A 78 0.29 -27.69 -6.87
C TYR A 78 0.46 -26.19 -7.17
N ALA A 79 1.70 -25.72 -7.16
CA ALA A 79 2.06 -24.34 -7.51
C ALA A 79 3.09 -24.33 -8.63
N GLU A 80 2.92 -23.38 -9.55
CA GLU A 80 3.87 -23.06 -10.61
C GLU A 80 4.08 -21.55 -10.70
N ILE A 81 5.34 -21.15 -10.79
CA ILE A 81 5.76 -19.75 -10.88
C ILE A 81 6.74 -19.64 -12.03
N SER A 82 6.32 -18.98 -13.11
CA SER A 82 7.19 -18.70 -14.27
C SER A 82 7.63 -17.24 -14.23
N VAL A 83 8.93 -17.05 -14.18
CA VAL A 83 9.61 -15.76 -14.22
C VAL A 83 10.01 -15.49 -15.65
N LEU A 84 9.55 -14.37 -16.20
CA LEU A 84 9.88 -13.96 -17.56
C LEU A 84 10.97 -12.88 -17.46
N SER A 85 12.23 -13.28 -17.68
CA SER A 85 13.41 -12.41 -17.51
C SER A 85 14.52 -12.75 -18.51
N GLY A 86 14.40 -12.39 -19.79
CA GLY A 86 15.41 -12.70 -20.82
C GLY A 86 15.56 -14.21 -21.14
N ALA A 87 15.84 -15.03 -20.13
CA ALA A 87 15.57 -16.46 -20.05
C ALA A 87 14.38 -16.70 -19.09
N SER A 88 13.47 -17.60 -19.47
CA SER A 88 12.31 -17.97 -18.64
C SER A 88 12.74 -19.01 -17.62
N GLU A 89 12.58 -18.73 -16.33
CA GLU A 89 12.81 -19.71 -15.26
C GLU A 89 11.47 -20.11 -14.65
N THR A 90 11.24 -21.41 -14.43
CA THR A 90 9.98 -21.91 -13.85
C THR A 90 10.25 -22.71 -12.58
N PHE A 91 9.56 -22.32 -11.52
CA PHE A 91 9.60 -22.99 -10.22
C PHE A 91 8.29 -23.74 -10.01
N SER A 92 8.38 -25.00 -9.61
CA SER A 92 7.22 -25.81 -9.26
C SER A 92 7.32 -26.36 -7.84
N GLY A 93 6.18 -26.60 -7.22
CA GLY A 93 6.14 -27.07 -5.84
C GLY A 93 4.74 -27.31 -5.30
N ARG A 94 4.67 -27.40 -3.98
CA ARG A 94 3.40 -27.45 -3.25
C ARG A 94 3.14 -26.11 -2.60
N TRP A 95 1.87 -25.69 -2.58
CA TRP A 95 1.46 -24.52 -1.82
C TRP A 95 0.50 -24.89 -0.70
N SER A 96 0.53 -24.06 0.34
CA SER A 96 -0.43 -24.05 1.43
C SER A 96 -0.84 -22.60 1.68
N ASN A 97 -2.07 -22.42 2.14
CA ASN A 97 -2.58 -21.13 2.57
C ASN A 97 -2.98 -21.25 4.04
N ASP A 98 -2.44 -20.36 4.85
CA ASP A 98 -2.68 -20.29 6.30
C ASP A 98 -3.94 -19.49 6.67
N GLY A 99 -4.73 -19.09 5.65
CA GLY A 99 -5.91 -18.24 5.81
C GLY A 99 -5.60 -16.73 5.71
N SER A 100 -4.34 -16.36 5.47
CA SER A 100 -3.92 -14.98 5.27
C SER A 100 -3.93 -14.58 3.79
N ARG A 101 -3.50 -13.34 3.50
CA ARG A 101 -3.26 -12.85 2.12
C ARG A 101 -1.94 -13.35 1.52
N ALA A 102 -1.41 -14.47 2.03
CA ALA A 102 -0.15 -15.05 1.61
C ALA A 102 -0.28 -16.57 1.48
N CYS A 103 0.16 -17.10 0.34
CA CYS A 103 0.31 -18.53 0.11
C CYS A 103 1.79 -18.89 0.29
N ARG A 104 2.09 -19.82 1.20
CA ARG A 104 3.42 -20.40 1.34
C ARG A 104 3.63 -21.42 0.22
N ILE A 105 4.80 -21.40 -0.40
CA ILE A 105 5.17 -22.30 -1.49
C ILE A 105 6.45 -23.01 -1.10
N ASP A 106 6.41 -24.34 -1.06
CA ASP A 106 7.58 -25.19 -0.89
C ASP A 106 7.98 -25.74 -2.25
N ILE A 107 9.10 -25.25 -2.76
CA ILE A 107 9.62 -25.54 -4.09
C ILE A 107 10.31 -26.90 -4.04
N ARG A 108 9.84 -27.80 -4.90
CA ARG A 108 10.43 -29.12 -5.12
C ARG A 108 10.35 -29.41 -6.59
N ASN A 109 11.31 -28.89 -7.34
CA ASN A 109 11.37 -29.18 -8.78
C ASN A 109 11.91 -30.59 -8.98
N VAL A 110 11.15 -31.43 -9.71
CA VAL A 110 11.57 -32.80 -10.05
C VAL A 110 12.03 -32.78 -11.52
N GLY A 111 13.33 -32.86 -11.77
CA GLY A 111 13.88 -32.87 -13.13
C GLY A 111 15.27 -32.24 -13.27
N ARG A 112 15.64 -31.92 -14.52
CA ARG A 112 16.99 -31.52 -14.97
C ARG A 112 17.56 -30.27 -14.27
N ASP A 113 16.69 -29.40 -13.76
CA ASP A 113 17.02 -28.16 -13.08
C ASP A 113 16.63 -28.23 -11.60
N ALA A 114 17.20 -29.21 -10.89
CA ALA A 114 16.96 -29.45 -9.47
C ALA A 114 16.97 -28.14 -8.67
N ALA A 115 15.78 -27.72 -8.24
CA ALA A 115 15.56 -26.54 -7.43
C ALA A 115 14.77 -26.94 -6.18
N SER A 116 15.30 -26.57 -5.02
CA SER A 116 14.66 -26.75 -3.73
C SER A 116 14.64 -25.42 -3.01
N GLY A 117 13.58 -25.14 -2.26
CA GLY A 117 13.46 -23.87 -1.58
C GLY A 117 12.07 -23.64 -1.02
N SER A 118 11.85 -22.42 -0.56
CA SER A 118 10.52 -21.99 -0.15
C SER A 118 10.34 -20.50 -0.39
N GLY A 119 9.08 -20.08 -0.41
CA GLY A 119 8.72 -18.70 -0.62
C GLY A 119 7.27 -18.41 -0.27
N TYR A 120 6.88 -17.18 -0.55
CA TYR A 120 5.54 -16.68 -0.36
C TYR A 120 5.07 -15.96 -1.61
N VAL A 121 3.82 -16.21 -1.96
CA VAL A 121 3.06 -15.42 -2.91
C VAL A 121 2.00 -14.66 -2.14
N ARG A 122 2.08 -13.33 -2.15
CA ARG A 122 1.04 -12.47 -1.59
C ARG A 122 0.01 -12.12 -2.63
N HIS A 123 -1.24 -11.98 -2.20
CA HIS A 123 -2.36 -11.62 -3.07
C HIS A 123 -3.28 -10.58 -2.43
N ASP A 124 -3.98 -9.79 -3.25
CA ASP A 124 -4.84 -8.68 -2.82
C ASP A 124 -6.18 -9.12 -2.22
N GLY A 125 -6.46 -10.43 -2.21
CA GLY A 125 -7.71 -11.03 -1.73
C GLY A 125 -8.82 -11.12 -2.79
N ARG A 126 -8.58 -10.60 -4.00
CA ARG A 126 -9.44 -10.75 -5.19
C ARG A 126 -8.78 -11.66 -6.24
N GLY A 127 -7.69 -12.32 -5.88
CA GLY A 127 -6.92 -13.19 -6.75
C GLY A 127 -5.85 -12.48 -7.59
N GLY A 128 -5.55 -11.21 -7.31
CA GLY A 128 -4.40 -10.53 -7.89
C GLY A 128 -3.12 -10.79 -7.10
N ILE A 129 -2.06 -11.23 -7.76
CA ILE A 129 -0.73 -11.35 -7.13
C ILE A 129 -0.18 -9.96 -6.83
N THR A 130 0.33 -9.78 -5.60
CA THR A 130 0.98 -8.54 -5.16
C THR A 130 2.48 -8.66 -5.11
N ASP A 131 2.97 -9.72 -4.47
CA ASP A 131 4.40 -9.91 -4.26
C ASP A 131 4.72 -11.39 -4.33
N VAL A 132 5.92 -11.70 -4.81
CA VAL A 132 6.48 -13.05 -4.81
C VAL A 132 7.89 -12.96 -4.25
N THR A 133 8.13 -13.68 -3.16
CA THR A 133 9.44 -13.75 -2.51
C THR A 133 9.81 -15.21 -2.35
N MET A 134 10.97 -15.62 -2.86
CA MET A 134 11.41 -17.01 -2.80
C MET A 134 12.91 -17.07 -2.58
N SER A 135 13.35 -18.12 -1.89
CA SER A 135 14.77 -18.43 -1.77
C SER A 135 14.97 -19.93 -1.74
N GLY A 136 16.15 -20.34 -2.17
CA GLY A 136 16.47 -21.75 -2.23
C GLY A 136 17.78 -22.01 -2.94
N THR A 137 17.94 -23.23 -3.40
CA THR A 137 19.08 -23.68 -4.18
C THR A 137 18.56 -24.17 -5.52
N MET A 138 19.14 -23.68 -6.62
CA MET A 138 18.86 -24.13 -7.98
C MET A 138 20.17 -24.44 -8.68
N ARG A 139 20.29 -25.65 -9.27
CA ARG A 139 21.54 -26.12 -9.90
C ARG A 139 22.76 -26.01 -8.95
N GLY A 140 22.56 -26.29 -7.66
CA GLY A 140 23.60 -26.19 -6.63
C GLY A 140 23.97 -24.76 -6.20
N VAL A 141 23.30 -23.73 -6.72
CA VAL A 141 23.55 -22.33 -6.39
C VAL A 141 22.39 -21.74 -5.61
N ARG A 142 22.69 -21.00 -4.54
CA ARG A 142 21.66 -20.25 -3.81
C ARG A 142 21.07 -19.17 -4.70
N PHE A 143 19.74 -19.18 -4.81
CA PHE A 143 18.98 -18.15 -5.49
C PHE A 143 18.09 -17.39 -4.52
N GLU A 144 17.83 -16.13 -4.85
CA GLU A 144 16.84 -15.28 -4.21
C GLU A 144 16.02 -14.62 -5.30
N LEU A 145 14.70 -14.72 -5.17
CA LEU A 145 13.73 -14.06 -6.01
C LEU A 145 12.92 -13.10 -5.15
N ASP A 146 12.85 -11.87 -5.61
CA ASP A 146 11.99 -10.85 -5.05
C ASP A 146 11.29 -10.15 -6.20
N PHE A 147 9.97 -10.07 -6.16
CA PHE A 147 9.15 -9.50 -7.21
C PHE A 147 7.92 -8.84 -6.62
N SER A 148 7.64 -7.60 -7.06
CA SER A 148 6.41 -6.88 -6.75
C SER A 148 5.65 -6.58 -8.04
N ALA A 149 4.38 -6.95 -8.07
CA ALA A 149 3.48 -6.75 -9.21
C ALA A 149 3.04 -5.28 -9.31
N SER A 150 3.00 -4.76 -10.53
CA SER A 150 2.48 -3.43 -10.83
C SER A 150 0.98 -3.34 -10.49
N GLY A 151 0.58 -2.32 -9.72
CA GLY A 151 -0.83 -2.00 -9.45
C GLY A 151 -1.57 -2.96 -8.49
N SER A 152 -0.84 -3.77 -7.74
CA SER A 152 -1.39 -4.87 -6.95
C SER A 152 -1.46 -4.53 -5.46
N GLY A 153 -2.44 -3.70 -5.13
CA GLY A 153 -2.65 -3.27 -3.75
C GLY A 153 -3.77 -2.26 -3.61
N GLY A 154 -4.88 -2.39 -4.35
CA GLY A 154 -6.03 -1.48 -4.24
C GLY A 154 -5.66 0.02 -4.24
N GLY A 155 -4.55 0.40 -4.88
CA GLY A 155 -3.85 1.66 -4.62
C GLY A 155 -3.47 2.33 -5.93
N LEU A 156 -3.94 3.58 -6.09
CA LEU A 156 -3.63 4.58 -7.11
C LEU A 156 -3.21 4.04 -8.49
N THR A 157 -4.16 3.97 -9.41
CA THR A 157 -3.89 3.75 -10.85
C THR A 157 -3.22 4.97 -11.49
N ASN A 158 -3.39 6.14 -10.89
CA ASN A 158 -2.89 7.42 -11.33
C ASN A 158 -3.00 8.42 -10.17
N LEU A 159 -1.98 9.26 -10.00
CA LEU A 159 -2.01 10.42 -9.11
C LEU A 159 -1.75 11.65 -9.95
N SER A 160 -2.60 12.66 -9.87
CA SER A 160 -2.26 14.00 -10.34
C SER A 160 -2.65 14.96 -9.24
N SER A 161 -1.65 15.42 -8.51
CA SER A 161 -1.86 16.25 -7.33
C SER A 161 -0.83 17.37 -7.33
N THR A 162 -1.29 18.57 -6.97
CA THR A 162 -0.43 19.71 -6.68
C THR A 162 -0.68 20.13 -5.25
N ARG A 163 0.39 20.25 -4.46
CA ARG A 163 0.30 20.68 -3.05
C ARG A 163 1.25 21.82 -2.76
N GLU A 164 0.80 22.70 -1.88
CA GLU A 164 1.66 23.64 -1.18
C GLU A 164 2.31 22.95 0.01
N GLY A 165 3.47 23.44 0.43
CA GLY A 165 4.25 22.81 1.47
C GLY A 165 5.55 23.54 1.77
N THR A 166 6.40 22.86 2.53
CA THR A 166 7.76 23.31 2.77
C THR A 166 8.72 22.22 2.32
N GLY A 167 9.62 22.59 1.43
CA GLY A 167 10.72 21.73 1.04
C GLY A 167 12.00 22.50 0.78
N ASN A 168 13.10 21.76 0.80
CA ASN A 168 14.42 22.26 0.49
C ASN A 168 15.02 21.40 -0.61
N LEU A 169 15.37 22.02 -1.73
CA LEU A 169 16.17 21.43 -2.79
C LEU A 169 17.61 21.89 -2.60
N LYS A 170 18.53 20.93 -2.46
CA LYS A 170 19.96 21.21 -2.32
C LYS A 170 20.73 20.59 -3.47
N PHE A 171 21.68 21.33 -4.02
CA PHE A 171 22.73 20.78 -4.89
C PHE A 171 24.04 20.91 -4.12
N MET A 172 24.64 19.80 -3.68
CA MET A 172 25.73 19.80 -2.69
C MET A 172 27.02 20.52 -3.13
N ALA A 173 27.17 20.81 -4.42
CA ALA A 173 28.29 21.59 -4.95
C ALA A 173 28.03 23.12 -4.96
N ARG A 174 26.79 23.55 -4.71
CA ARG A 174 26.38 24.96 -4.64
C ARG A 174 26.06 25.26 -3.18
N SER A 175 26.60 26.34 -2.64
CA SER A 175 26.32 26.78 -1.26
C SER A 175 24.88 27.29 -1.06
N SER A 176 24.03 27.23 -2.09
CA SER A 176 22.65 27.70 -2.05
C SER A 176 21.65 26.55 -1.94
N ASN A 177 20.88 26.57 -0.86
CA ASN A 177 19.65 25.79 -0.74
C ASN A 177 18.51 26.56 -1.41
N SER A 178 17.76 25.88 -2.26
CA SER A 178 16.60 26.45 -2.92
C SER A 178 15.35 26.03 -2.18
N ARG A 179 14.61 27.01 -1.66
CA ARG A 179 13.34 26.76 -0.98
C ARG A 179 12.28 26.37 -2.01
N VAL A 180 11.54 25.31 -1.74
CA VAL A 180 10.41 24.84 -2.55
C VAL A 180 9.14 24.99 -1.73
N THR A 181 8.16 25.75 -2.23
CA THR A 181 6.90 25.99 -1.50
C THR A 181 5.70 25.34 -2.17
N ARG A 182 5.87 24.83 -3.40
CA ARG A 182 4.81 24.17 -4.15
C ARG A 182 5.37 23.08 -5.07
N LEU A 183 4.75 21.91 -5.00
CA LEU A 183 5.16 20.72 -5.76
C LEU A 183 3.95 20.14 -6.49
N SER A 184 4.16 19.73 -7.73
CA SER A 184 3.21 18.92 -8.50
C SER A 184 3.77 17.52 -8.67
N VAL A 185 2.95 16.52 -8.42
CA VAL A 185 3.28 15.10 -8.58
C VAL A 185 2.25 14.49 -9.51
N ASN A 186 2.74 13.91 -10.61
CA ASN A 186 1.95 13.16 -11.56
C ASN A 186 2.50 11.74 -11.68
N LEU A 187 1.77 10.76 -11.18
CA LEU A 187 2.04 9.33 -11.34
C LEU A 187 1.08 8.78 -12.39
N ARG A 188 1.61 8.29 -13.50
CA ARG A 188 0.83 7.77 -14.62
C ARG A 188 0.67 6.26 -14.52
N SER A 189 -0.42 5.73 -15.06
CA SER A 189 -0.73 4.29 -15.05
C SER A 189 0.29 3.41 -15.78
N ASN A 190 1.06 3.98 -16.72
CA ASN A 190 2.15 3.30 -17.42
C ASN A 190 3.46 3.22 -16.59
N SER A 191 3.39 3.57 -15.30
CA SER A 191 4.49 3.65 -14.34
C SER A 191 5.50 4.76 -14.60
N ASP A 192 5.20 5.73 -15.46
CA ASP A 192 5.98 6.97 -15.56
C ASP A 192 5.54 7.94 -14.48
N PHE A 193 6.49 8.70 -13.94
CA PHE A 193 6.15 9.86 -13.11
C PHE A 193 6.76 11.14 -13.65
N GLU A 194 6.17 12.23 -13.17
CA GLU A 194 6.72 13.55 -13.28
C GLU A 194 6.50 14.31 -11.97
N ILE A 195 7.57 14.84 -11.39
CA ILE A 195 7.52 15.71 -10.22
C ILE A 195 8.05 17.07 -10.66
N ARG A 196 7.30 18.15 -10.41
CA ARG A 196 7.68 19.51 -10.76
C ARG A 196 7.63 20.42 -9.56
N THR A 197 8.69 21.18 -9.32
CA THR A 197 8.59 22.35 -8.44
C THR A 197 7.94 23.49 -9.19
N LEU A 198 6.94 24.13 -8.57
CA LEU A 198 6.17 25.22 -9.18
C LEU A 198 6.48 26.59 -8.55
N SER A 199 7.31 26.64 -7.50
CA SER A 199 7.69 27.87 -6.81
C SER A 199 9.07 27.75 -6.17
N GLY A 200 9.82 28.86 -6.18
CA GLY A 200 11.19 28.97 -5.69
C GLY A 200 12.24 28.66 -6.76
N VAL A 201 12.31 27.40 -7.15
CA VAL A 201 13.18 26.92 -8.25
C VAL A 201 12.35 26.03 -9.16
N SER A 202 12.57 26.08 -10.47
CA SER A 202 11.85 25.29 -11.46
C SER A 202 12.68 24.08 -11.88
N GLU A 203 12.33 22.91 -11.36
CA GLU A 203 12.95 21.64 -11.71
C GLU A 203 11.88 20.60 -11.98
N THR A 204 12.21 19.65 -12.84
CA THR A 204 11.32 18.56 -13.22
C THR A 204 12.06 17.24 -13.13
N TRP A 205 11.64 16.35 -12.24
CA TRP A 205 12.12 14.98 -12.21
C TRP A 205 11.18 14.09 -13.00
N LYS A 206 11.77 13.18 -13.77
CA LYS A 206 11.04 12.12 -14.46
C LYS A 206 11.70 10.78 -14.18
N GLY A 207 10.93 9.73 -14.41
CA GLY A 207 11.38 8.36 -14.36
C GLY A 207 10.25 7.41 -14.06
N ARG A 208 10.54 6.37 -13.28
CA ARG A 208 9.64 5.25 -13.07
C ARG A 208 9.18 5.18 -11.62
N TRP A 209 7.90 4.87 -11.38
CA TRP A 209 7.35 4.73 -10.03
C TRP A 209 6.69 3.37 -9.81
N TRP A 210 6.64 2.96 -8.54
CA TRP A 210 6.00 1.72 -8.10
C TRP A 210 5.33 1.94 -6.75
N GLN A 211 4.19 1.31 -6.53
CA GLN A 211 3.54 1.30 -5.22
C GLN A 211 4.40 0.47 -4.25
N ASP A 212 4.80 1.07 -3.12
CA ASP A 212 5.63 0.49 -2.06
C ASP A 212 4.82 0.44 -0.75
N GLY A 213 3.77 -0.38 -0.74
CA GLY A 213 2.78 -0.45 0.33
C GLY A 213 1.57 0.48 0.12
N ARG A 214 0.61 0.47 1.04
CA ARG A 214 -0.71 1.12 0.84
C ARG A 214 -0.64 2.63 0.62
N ASN A 215 0.23 3.31 1.38
CA ASN A 215 0.31 4.78 1.44
C ASN A 215 1.71 5.29 1.05
N LYS A 216 2.44 4.54 0.24
CA LYS A 216 3.79 4.90 -0.14
C LYS A 216 4.09 4.42 -1.54
N VAL A 217 4.82 5.24 -2.27
CA VAL A 217 5.30 5.01 -3.62
C VAL A 217 6.81 5.17 -3.59
N ARG A 218 7.52 4.30 -4.32
CA ARG A 218 8.95 4.40 -4.54
C ARG A 218 9.19 4.81 -5.99
N ILE A 219 10.25 5.60 -6.23
CA ILE A 219 10.58 6.10 -7.57
C ILE A 219 12.06 5.92 -7.92
N ASP A 220 12.33 5.69 -9.20
CA ASP A 220 13.64 5.76 -9.88
C ASP A 220 13.68 7.01 -10.73
N ILE A 221 14.68 7.87 -10.53
CA ILE A 221 14.87 9.07 -11.33
C ILE A 221 15.85 8.75 -12.46
N ASP A 222 15.41 9.01 -13.69
CA ASP A 222 16.26 8.90 -14.89
C ASP A 222 16.56 10.28 -15.53
N HIS A 223 15.74 11.30 -15.24
CA HIS A 223 15.95 12.66 -15.72
C HIS A 223 15.67 13.72 -14.66
N LEU A 224 16.45 14.79 -14.73
CA LEU A 224 16.21 16.05 -14.05
C LEU A 224 16.29 17.17 -15.10
N GLY A 225 15.18 17.88 -15.31
CA GLY A 225 15.00 18.79 -16.43
C GLY A 225 15.01 18.04 -17.76
N ASN A 226 15.94 18.42 -18.65
CA ASN A 226 16.16 17.78 -19.95
C ASN A 226 17.43 16.90 -19.96
N GLU A 227 17.97 16.57 -18.79
CA GLU A 227 19.25 15.89 -18.66
C GLU A 227 19.09 14.56 -17.95
N TYR A 228 19.96 13.60 -18.31
CA TYR A 228 20.08 12.35 -17.59
C TYR A 228 20.55 12.59 -16.17
N ALA A 229 19.83 11.99 -15.23
CA ALA A 229 20.17 11.95 -13.82
C ALA A 229 20.01 10.52 -13.33
N SER A 230 20.75 10.17 -12.27
CA SER A 230 20.46 8.97 -11.51
C SER A 230 19.90 9.38 -10.16
N GLY A 231 18.95 8.65 -9.62
CA GLY A 231 18.43 8.96 -8.30
C GLY A 231 17.29 8.06 -7.92
N SER A 232 16.88 8.17 -6.67
CA SER A 232 15.71 7.47 -6.18
C SER A 232 15.02 8.27 -5.10
N GLY A 233 13.79 7.88 -4.81
CA GLY A 233 13.00 8.56 -3.79
C GLY A 233 11.77 7.79 -3.37
N SER A 234 11.00 8.44 -2.52
CA SER A 234 9.70 7.96 -2.10
C SER A 234 8.70 9.10 -2.01
N ILE A 235 7.44 8.75 -2.21
CA ILE A 235 6.29 9.62 -2.06
C ILE A 235 5.37 8.94 -1.05
N GLU A 236 5.18 9.56 0.11
CA GLU A 236 4.20 9.13 1.10
C GLU A 236 2.85 9.77 0.76
N LEU A 237 1.77 9.00 0.89
CA LEU A 237 0.42 9.36 0.48
C LEU A 237 -0.48 9.49 1.70
N ASP A 238 -1.43 10.42 1.66
CA ASP A 238 -2.49 10.51 2.64
C ASP A 238 -3.60 9.47 2.38
N GLU A 239 -4.52 9.33 3.33
CA GLU A 239 -5.65 8.38 3.24
C GLU A 239 -6.61 8.68 2.08
N ARG A 240 -6.52 9.87 1.48
CA ARG A 240 -7.33 10.30 0.32
C ARG A 240 -6.58 10.09 -1.00
N GLY A 241 -5.38 9.52 -0.96
CA GLY A 241 -4.57 9.23 -2.13
C GLY A 241 -3.83 10.43 -2.72
N SER A 242 -3.75 11.57 -2.01
CA SER A 242 -2.84 12.68 -2.36
C SER A 242 -1.46 12.46 -1.75
N PHE A 243 -0.44 13.15 -2.22
CA PHE A 243 0.88 13.08 -1.58
C PHE A 243 0.98 13.96 -0.32
N GLU A 244 1.58 13.41 0.72
CA GLU A 244 1.91 14.08 1.98
C GLU A 244 3.38 14.48 2.04
N LYS A 245 4.28 13.64 1.54
CA LYS A 245 5.72 13.89 1.58
C LYS A 245 6.41 13.32 0.35
N VAL A 246 7.41 14.04 -0.14
CA VAL A 246 8.26 13.63 -1.25
C VAL A 246 9.71 13.77 -0.81
N THR A 247 10.46 12.67 -0.89
CA THR A 247 11.90 12.66 -0.61
C THR A 247 12.63 12.09 -1.81
N LEU A 248 13.54 12.86 -2.41
CA LEU A 248 14.35 12.48 -3.56
C LEU A 248 15.82 12.67 -3.23
N SER A 249 16.66 11.82 -3.80
CA SER A 249 18.11 12.03 -3.79
C SER A 249 18.73 11.42 -5.04
N GLY A 250 19.83 11.98 -5.50
CA GLY A 250 20.50 11.47 -6.69
C GLY A 250 21.71 12.27 -7.11
N SER A 251 22.11 12.07 -8.36
CA SER A 251 23.20 12.79 -9.00
C SER A 251 22.87 13.20 -10.44
N ILE A 252 23.35 14.37 -10.83
CA ILE A 252 23.29 14.92 -12.18
C ILE A 252 24.63 15.60 -12.49
N ARG A 253 25.27 15.27 -13.61
CA ARG A 253 26.61 15.82 -13.98
C ARG A 253 27.63 15.76 -12.83
N ASN A 254 27.67 14.66 -12.09
CA ASN A 254 28.51 14.46 -10.89
C ASN A 254 28.18 15.37 -9.69
N LEU A 255 27.07 16.11 -9.71
CA LEU A 255 26.56 16.90 -8.59
C LEU A 255 25.47 16.11 -7.87
N ARG A 256 25.60 15.96 -6.55
CA ARG A 256 24.55 15.36 -5.72
C ARG A 256 23.42 16.36 -5.49
N TYR A 257 22.19 15.87 -5.58
CA TYR A 257 21.00 16.63 -5.22
C TYR A 257 20.15 15.89 -4.20
N GLU A 258 19.44 16.66 -3.38
CA GLU A 258 18.48 16.16 -2.40
C GLU A 258 17.26 17.08 -2.39
N LEU A 259 16.07 16.48 -2.42
CA LEU A 259 14.80 17.16 -2.18
C LEU A 259 14.13 16.48 -0.99
N ASP A 260 13.79 17.25 0.04
CA ASP A 260 12.81 16.83 1.04
C ASP A 260 11.69 17.87 1.03
N PHE A 261 10.48 17.43 0.72
CA PHE A 261 9.28 18.24 0.66
C PHE A 261 8.17 17.61 1.47
N ARG A 262 7.53 18.39 2.33
CA ARG A 262 6.33 18.00 3.07
C ARG A 262 5.18 18.90 2.67
N SER A 263 4.06 18.31 2.32
CA SER A 263 2.84 19.06 2.06
C SER A 263 2.36 19.68 3.37
N SER A 264 1.88 20.91 3.29
CA SER A 264 1.22 21.54 4.43
C SER A 264 -0.13 20.86 4.59
N ARG A 265 -0.20 19.84 5.44
CA ARG A 265 -1.47 19.20 5.84
C ARG A 265 -2.23 20.20 6.71
N ASP A 266 -2.96 21.14 6.12
CA ASP A 266 -3.86 22.16 6.74
C ASP A 266 -3.38 22.92 8.00
N HIS A 267 -2.13 22.76 8.49
CA HIS A 267 -1.69 23.31 9.79
C HIS A 267 -0.31 23.95 9.83
N ASP A 268 0.52 23.82 8.80
CA ASP A 268 1.86 24.42 8.79
C ASP A 268 2.10 25.28 7.54
N GLN A 269 1.31 26.35 7.42
CA GLN A 269 1.73 27.55 6.70
C GLN A 269 1.84 28.68 7.72
N PRO A 270 2.97 29.39 7.83
CA PRO A 270 3.10 30.57 8.70
C PRO A 270 2.00 31.62 8.42
N GLU A 271 1.59 31.75 7.16
CA GLU A 271 0.51 32.65 6.74
C GLU A 271 -0.87 32.12 7.13
N ASN A 272 -1.17 30.83 6.93
CA ASN A 272 -2.41 30.26 7.44
C ASN A 272 -2.48 30.29 8.96
N ASN A 273 -1.37 30.09 9.67
CA ASN A 273 -1.31 30.23 11.12
C ASN A 273 -1.59 31.67 11.55
N ARG A 274 -1.16 32.67 10.77
CA ARG A 274 -1.54 34.08 10.99
C ARG A 274 -3.04 34.29 10.77
N PHE A 275 -3.62 33.78 9.68
CA PHE A 275 -5.06 33.90 9.41
C PHE A 275 -5.93 33.16 10.42
N LEU A 276 -5.55 31.92 10.79
CA LEU A 276 -6.21 31.12 11.81
C LEU A 276 -6.12 31.82 13.18
N LYS A 277 -4.95 32.35 13.54
CA LYS A 277 -4.79 33.13 14.79
C LYS A 277 -5.73 34.33 14.82
N SER A 278 -5.72 35.17 13.77
CA SER A 278 -6.62 36.32 13.66
C SER A 278 -8.09 35.90 13.71
N ALA A 279 -8.48 34.83 13.01
CA ALA A 279 -9.85 34.34 13.00
C ALA A 279 -10.29 33.83 14.39
N ARG A 280 -9.45 33.03 15.06
CA ARG A 280 -9.72 32.52 16.42
C ARG A 280 -9.85 33.66 17.43
N GLU A 281 -8.97 34.66 17.38
CA GLU A 281 -9.06 35.86 18.23
C GLU A 281 -10.36 36.64 17.97
N ALA A 282 -10.76 36.79 16.71
CA ALA A 282 -11.99 37.49 16.33
C ALA A 282 -13.24 36.77 16.85
N VAL A 283 -13.28 35.44 16.76
CA VAL A 283 -14.36 34.63 17.30
C VAL A 283 -14.37 34.70 18.83
N ARG A 284 -13.21 34.57 19.49
CA ARG A 284 -13.10 34.68 20.96
C ARG A 284 -13.66 35.99 21.49
N LYS A 285 -13.40 37.11 20.81
CA LYS A 285 -13.95 38.44 21.17
C LYS A 285 -15.48 38.52 21.18
N LYS A 286 -16.19 37.57 20.55
CA LYS A 286 -17.66 37.51 20.56
C LYS A 286 -18.23 36.77 21.77
N PHE A 287 -17.40 36.13 22.58
CA PHE A 287 -17.78 35.40 23.79
C PHE A 287 -17.17 36.05 25.03
N SER A 288 -17.63 35.63 26.22
CA SER A 288 -17.04 36.08 27.48
C SER A 288 -15.59 35.59 27.62
N SER A 289 -14.78 36.34 28.36
CA SER A 289 -13.39 35.98 28.68
C SER A 289 -13.25 34.64 29.42
N SER A 290 -14.30 34.19 30.10
CA SER A 290 -14.38 32.90 30.81
C SER A 290 -14.66 31.69 29.91
N THR A 291 -14.91 31.90 28.60
CA THR A 291 -15.29 30.83 27.68
C THR A 291 -14.06 30.04 27.25
N SER A 292 -14.10 28.71 27.44
CA SER A 292 -13.08 27.81 26.89
C SER A 292 -13.47 27.34 25.50
N PHE A 293 -12.47 27.20 24.61
CA PHE A 293 -12.65 26.87 23.20
C PHE A 293 -11.87 25.61 22.85
N ASN A 294 -12.54 24.66 22.21
CA ASN A 294 -11.89 23.55 21.52
C ASN A 294 -12.15 23.67 20.01
N TRP A 295 -11.11 23.79 19.20
CA TRP A 295 -11.21 23.94 17.75
C TRP A 295 -11.19 22.55 17.12
N ASN A 296 -12.32 22.15 16.52
CA ASN A 296 -12.52 20.78 16.07
C ASN A 296 -12.06 20.56 14.62
N SER A 297 -12.24 21.57 13.77
CA SER A 297 -11.85 21.54 12.36
C SER A 297 -11.75 22.96 11.82
N GLU A 298 -10.73 23.28 11.04
CA GLU A 298 -10.54 24.60 10.45
C GLU A 298 -9.97 24.48 9.03
N SER A 299 -10.37 25.40 8.16
CA SER A 299 -9.85 25.51 6.80
C SER A 299 -9.68 26.99 6.43
N VAL A 300 -8.58 27.27 5.72
CA VAL A 300 -8.29 28.58 5.15
C VAL A 300 -8.53 28.50 3.65
N GLY A 301 -9.48 29.27 3.14
CA GLY A 301 -9.78 29.35 1.72
C GLY A 301 -8.78 30.25 0.99
N ASN A 302 -8.66 30.03 -0.33
CA ASN A 302 -7.80 30.84 -1.19
C ASN A 302 -8.14 32.33 -1.13
N ALA A 303 -7.15 33.18 -1.39
CA ALA A 303 -7.36 34.61 -1.53
C ALA A 303 -8.16 34.92 -2.80
N ILE A 304 -9.33 35.55 -2.65
CA ILE A 304 -10.20 35.98 -3.76
C ILE A 304 -10.49 37.48 -3.55
N PHE A 305 -10.19 38.31 -4.55
CA PHE A 305 -10.34 39.78 -4.48
C PHE A 305 -9.70 40.41 -3.23
N GLY A 306 -8.50 39.96 -2.87
CA GLY A 306 -7.78 40.46 -1.69
C GLY A 306 -8.37 40.01 -0.34
N ARG A 307 -9.28 39.02 -0.34
CA ARG A 307 -9.92 38.47 0.86
C ARG A 307 -9.65 36.99 1.01
N VAL A 308 -9.42 36.56 2.25
CA VAL A 308 -9.24 35.15 2.66
C VAL A 308 -10.41 34.75 3.54
N THR A 309 -11.02 33.60 3.26
CA THR A 309 -12.15 33.09 4.06
C THR A 309 -11.68 31.95 4.94
N VAL A 310 -11.78 32.10 6.26
CA VAL A 310 -11.51 31.03 7.22
C VAL A 310 -12.83 30.42 7.68
N ARG A 311 -12.95 29.10 7.65
CA ARG A 311 -14.14 28.38 8.12
C ARG A 311 -13.73 27.32 9.12
N GLY A 312 -14.61 27.00 10.05
CA GLY A 312 -14.35 25.90 10.96
C GLY A 312 -15.48 25.63 11.93
N GLU A 313 -15.22 24.71 12.83
CA GLU A 313 -16.11 24.34 13.93
C GLU A 313 -15.36 24.39 15.24
N PHE A 314 -16.02 24.92 16.27
CA PHE A 314 -15.49 24.93 17.63
C PHE A 314 -16.57 24.52 18.62
N THR A 315 -16.10 24.02 19.76
CA THR A 315 -16.91 23.82 20.95
C THR A 315 -16.59 24.95 21.91
N ALA A 316 -17.60 25.72 22.33
CA ALA A 316 -17.45 26.69 23.41
C ALA A 316 -18.13 26.18 24.67
N ARG A 317 -17.43 26.30 25.80
CA ARG A 317 -17.98 26.03 27.13
C ARG A 317 -17.91 27.29 27.97
N ASN A 318 -19.09 27.75 28.39
CA ASN A 318 -19.26 28.81 29.39
C ASN A 318 -20.16 28.24 30.50
N GLY A 319 -19.56 27.78 31.60
CA GLY A 319 -20.27 27.04 32.64
C GLY A 319 -20.73 25.65 32.19
N SER A 320 -21.94 25.25 32.58
CA SER A 320 -22.43 23.86 32.54
C SER A 320 -23.02 23.37 31.21
N GLN A 321 -23.06 24.18 30.15
CA GLN A 321 -23.58 23.73 28.84
C GLN A 321 -22.59 23.98 27.69
N PRO A 322 -21.95 22.94 27.14
CA PRO A 322 -21.19 23.06 25.90
C PRO A 322 -22.11 23.33 24.70
N GLY A 323 -21.72 24.27 23.84
CA GLY A 323 -22.32 24.48 22.53
C GLY A 323 -21.31 24.20 21.42
N ARG A 324 -21.74 23.50 20.37
CA ARG A 324 -20.97 23.36 19.12
C ARG A 324 -21.40 24.47 18.16
N TYR A 325 -20.43 25.09 17.51
CA TYR A 325 -20.65 26.22 16.63
C TYR A 325 -19.87 26.04 15.34
N ARG A 326 -20.46 26.48 14.23
CA ARG A 326 -19.75 26.70 12.96
C ARG A 326 -19.43 28.18 12.86
N TYR A 327 -18.27 28.52 12.33
CA TYR A 327 -17.90 29.90 12.09
C TYR A 327 -17.34 30.13 10.70
N THR A 328 -17.45 31.38 10.24
CA THR A 328 -16.83 31.89 9.04
C THR A 328 -16.28 33.29 9.34
N VAL A 329 -14.99 33.49 9.09
CA VAL A 329 -14.30 34.78 9.20
C VAL A 329 -13.76 35.18 7.83
N ILE A 330 -13.98 36.43 7.43
CA ILE A 330 -13.37 37.02 6.24
C ILE A 330 -12.24 37.95 6.70
N LEU A 331 -11.05 37.74 6.14
CA LEU A 331 -9.81 38.46 6.47
C LEU A 331 -9.24 39.13 5.22
N GLY A 332 -8.47 40.22 5.39
CA GLY A 332 -7.67 40.78 4.31
C GLY A 332 -6.46 39.90 3.99
N ALA A 333 -6.26 39.54 2.72
CA ALA A 333 -5.23 38.58 2.27
C ALA A 333 -3.77 39.01 2.53
N GLY A 334 -3.49 40.32 2.68
CA GLY A 334 -2.14 40.81 3.02
C GLY A 334 -1.94 41.17 4.49
N THR A 335 -3.03 41.48 5.21
CA THR A 335 -2.97 42.06 6.56
C THR A 335 -3.42 41.09 7.65
N ALA A 336 -4.21 40.07 7.29
CA ALA A 336 -4.97 39.24 8.22
C ALA A 336 -5.91 40.04 9.14
N ASN A 337 -6.25 41.27 8.76
CA ASN A 337 -7.22 42.08 9.50
C ASN A 337 -8.63 41.54 9.26
N VAL A 338 -9.40 41.48 10.35
CA VAL A 338 -10.76 40.96 10.35
C VAL A 338 -11.69 41.93 9.63
N GLN A 339 -12.34 41.46 8.57
CA GLN A 339 -13.34 42.23 7.83
C GLN A 339 -14.76 41.84 8.25
N SER A 340 -15.02 40.55 8.48
CA SER A 340 -16.29 40.08 9.03
C SER A 340 -16.13 38.78 9.81
N VAL A 341 -17.02 38.56 10.78
CA VAL A 341 -17.10 37.34 11.60
C VAL A 341 -18.56 36.94 11.69
N SER A 342 -18.85 35.67 11.40
CA SER A 342 -20.16 35.06 11.57
C SER A 342 -20.02 33.70 12.23
N TYR A 343 -20.99 33.32 13.06
CA TYR A 343 -21.06 32.00 13.64
C TYR A 343 -22.52 31.60 13.88
N SER A 344 -22.79 30.29 13.88
CA SER A 344 -24.09 29.71 14.17
C SER A 344 -23.93 28.47 15.04
N ARG A 345 -24.87 28.24 15.96
CA ARG A 345 -24.91 26.99 16.73
C ARG A 345 -25.30 25.83 15.80
N ILE A 346 -24.70 24.66 16.02
CA ILE A 346 -24.98 23.42 15.29
C ILE A 346 -25.75 22.47 16.21
#